data_AF-A0AAU9UU79-F1
#
_entry.id   AF-A0AAU9UU79-F1
#
_cell.length_a   1.000
_cell.length_b   1.000
_cell.length_c   1.000
_cell.angle_alpha   90.00
_cell.angle_beta   90.00
_cell.angle_gamma   90.00
#
_symmetry.space_group_name_H-M   'P 1'
#
loop_
_entity.id
_entity.type
_entity.pdbx_description
1 polymer ?
#
loop_
_entity_poly.entity_id
_entity_poly.type
_entity_poly.pdbx_seq_one_letter_code
_entity_poly.pdbx_strand_id
1 'polypeptide(L)'
;MRQKEEAESLRESDVAAAPVHLNGYGSVTTSEGIPLTSETGFKLTPQVKRKRSRPKQTWRRSVTAEMKNVGLSWPDIKLIAQDRARWQCTLVALCPNRGT
;
A
#
# COMPACT_ATOMS: atom_id res chain seq x y z
N MET A 1 -20.81 8.97 68.56
CA MET A 1 -20.00 7.76 68.24
C MET A 1 -20.87 6.68 67.60
N ARG A 2 -21.53 6.98 66.46
CA ARG A 2 -22.35 6.01 65.70
C ARG A 2 -22.83 6.55 64.34
N GLN A 3 -22.10 7.52 63.81
CA GLN A 3 -22.46 8.23 62.57
C GLN A 3 -21.24 8.41 61.66
N LYS A 4 -20.05 7.92 62.08
CA LYS A 4 -18.85 7.86 61.23
C LYS A 4 -18.70 6.52 60.50
N GLU A 5 -19.55 5.54 60.81
CA GLU A 5 -19.53 4.18 60.27
C GLU A 5 -20.38 4.04 59.00
N GLU A 6 -21.33 4.96 58.78
CA GLU A 6 -22.22 4.97 57.60
C GLU A 6 -21.53 5.46 56.33
N ALA A 7 -20.41 6.19 56.45
CA ALA A 7 -19.71 6.79 55.32
C ALA A 7 -18.66 5.87 54.67
N GLU A 8 -18.30 4.76 55.32
CA GLU A 8 -17.28 3.83 54.82
C GLU A 8 -17.88 2.60 54.13
N SER A 9 -19.19 2.33 54.32
CA SER A 9 -19.91 1.25 53.61
C SER A 9 -20.22 1.56 52.14
N LEU A 10 -20.12 2.83 51.70
CA LEU A 10 -20.41 3.23 50.32
C LEU A 10 -19.23 3.04 49.36
N ARG A 11 -18.17 2.35 49.77
CA ARG A 11 -16.96 2.14 48.95
C ARG A 11 -16.88 0.75 48.29
N GLU A 12 -17.86 -0.14 48.48
CA GLU A 12 -17.67 -1.55 48.12
C GLU A 12 -18.76 -2.21 47.26
N SER A 13 -19.74 -1.46 46.79
CA SER A 13 -20.69 -1.96 45.79
C SER A 13 -20.78 -1.00 44.61
N ASP A 14 -20.83 -1.55 43.41
CA ASP A 14 -21.08 -0.87 42.14
C ASP A 14 -19.83 -0.49 41.35
N VAL A 15 -19.06 -1.52 40.97
CA VAL A 15 -18.60 -1.59 39.58
C VAL A 15 -19.87 -1.54 38.73
N ALA A 16 -20.25 -0.34 38.30
CA ALA A 16 -21.46 -0.07 37.54
C ALA A 16 -21.42 -0.81 36.20
N ALA A 17 -21.91 -2.05 36.19
CA ALA A 17 -22.37 -2.69 34.98
C ALA A 17 -23.58 -1.90 34.50
N ALA A 18 -23.35 -1.00 33.54
CA ALA A 18 -24.42 -0.17 32.96
C ALA A 18 -25.57 -1.06 32.46
N PRO A 19 -26.83 -0.66 32.67
CA PRO A 19 -27.99 -1.47 32.29
C PRO A 19 -28.02 -1.63 30.78
N VAL A 20 -27.82 -2.87 30.33
CA VAL A 20 -27.95 -3.25 28.92
C VAL A 20 -29.42 -3.49 28.62
N HIS A 21 -29.95 -2.77 27.63
CA HIS A 21 -31.32 -2.97 27.18
C HIS A 21 -31.32 -3.54 25.75
N LEU A 22 -32.22 -4.48 25.51
CA LEU A 22 -32.51 -5.02 24.19
C LEU A 22 -33.50 -4.09 23.49
N ASN A 23 -33.14 -3.55 22.33
CA ASN A 23 -34.08 -2.75 21.55
C ASN A 23 -35.03 -3.64 20.73
N GLY A 24 -36.09 -3.05 20.17
CA GLY A 24 -37.12 -3.75 19.38
C GLY A 24 -36.61 -4.43 18.09
N TYR A 25 -35.32 -4.28 17.77
CA TYR A 25 -34.62 -4.94 16.67
C TYR A 25 -33.74 -6.11 17.11
N GLY A 26 -33.77 -6.46 18.41
CA GLY A 26 -33.03 -7.60 18.97
C GLY A 26 -31.55 -7.35 19.23
N SER A 27 -31.11 -6.09 19.27
CA SER A 27 -29.70 -5.72 19.53
C SER A 27 -29.51 -5.12 20.92
N VAL A 28 -28.37 -5.44 21.55
CA VAL A 28 -28.01 -4.98 22.90
C VAL A 28 -27.25 -3.66 22.82
N THR A 29 -27.77 -2.61 23.45
CA THR A 29 -27.13 -1.28 23.51
C THR A 29 -26.98 -0.81 24.96
N THR A 30 -25.89 -0.11 25.26
CA THR A 30 -25.72 0.62 26.53
C THR A 30 -26.41 1.99 26.44
N SER A 31 -26.82 2.61 27.56
CA SER A 31 -27.54 3.90 27.63
C SER A 31 -26.86 5.07 26.90
N GLU A 32 -25.56 4.99 26.67
CA GLU A 32 -24.77 5.96 25.88
C GLU A 32 -24.92 5.78 24.35
N GLY A 33 -25.80 4.89 23.89
CA GLY A 33 -26.17 4.77 22.48
C GLY A 33 -25.07 4.21 21.56
N ILE A 34 -23.97 3.70 22.12
CA ILE A 34 -22.89 3.11 21.33
C ILE A 34 -23.20 1.63 21.08
N PRO A 35 -23.44 1.21 19.82
CA PRO A 35 -23.64 -0.20 19.50
C PRO A 35 -22.30 -0.94 19.62
N LEU A 36 -22.26 -1.94 20.50
CA LEU A 36 -21.12 -2.83 20.67
C LEU A 36 -21.21 -4.00 19.70
N THR A 37 -21.16 -3.75 18.40
CA THR A 37 -20.80 -4.80 17.43
C THR A 37 -20.16 -4.21 16.19
N SER A 38 -18.98 -4.77 15.93
CA SER A 38 -18.11 -4.64 14.78
C SER A 38 -18.86 -4.73 13.45
N GLU A 39 -18.79 -3.68 12.64
CA GLU A 39 -18.43 -3.78 11.23
C GLU A 39 -17.84 -2.43 10.80
N THR A 40 -16.55 -2.22 11.10
CA THR A 40 -15.79 -1.19 10.42
C THR A 40 -15.66 -1.62 8.97
N GLY A 41 -16.66 -1.26 8.16
CA GLY A 41 -16.61 -1.42 6.71
C GLY A 41 -15.28 -0.86 6.23
N PHE A 42 -14.48 -1.73 5.63
CA PHE A 42 -13.16 -1.42 5.13
C PHE A 42 -13.25 -0.22 4.18
N LYS A 43 -12.96 0.98 4.70
CA LYS A 43 -12.97 2.20 3.92
C LYS A 43 -11.73 2.19 3.03
N LEU A 44 -11.86 1.53 1.88
CA LEU A 44 -10.97 1.75 0.77
C LEU A 44 -11.06 3.22 0.40
N THR A 45 -10.08 4.00 0.82
CA THR A 45 -9.81 5.32 0.24
C THR A 45 -8.96 5.13 -1.01
N PRO A 46 -9.50 5.12 -2.24
CA PRO A 46 -8.69 5.16 -3.44
C PRO A 46 -8.23 6.60 -3.71
N GLN A 47 -7.54 7.25 -2.76
CA GLN A 47 -7.08 8.64 -2.92
C GLN A 47 -5.60 8.76 -3.28
N VAL A 48 -4.92 7.65 -3.58
CA VAL A 48 -3.57 7.70 -4.13
C VAL A 48 -3.60 7.22 -5.57
N LYS A 49 -3.27 8.15 -6.48
CA LYS A 49 -3.07 7.87 -7.91
C LYS A 49 -2.03 6.76 -8.02
N ARG A 50 -2.48 5.55 -8.32
CA ARG A 50 -1.62 4.36 -8.35
C ARG A 50 -0.51 4.54 -9.38
N LYS A 51 0.74 4.31 -8.98
CA LYS A 51 1.85 4.18 -9.93
C LYS A 51 1.55 3.03 -10.88
N ARG A 52 1.77 3.25 -12.17
CA ARG A 52 1.54 2.24 -13.21
C ARG A 52 2.37 1.00 -12.87
N SER A 53 1.72 -0.15 -12.72
CA SER A 53 2.40 -1.42 -12.41
C SER A 53 3.34 -1.86 -13.53
N ARG A 54 2.99 -1.52 -14.78
CA ARG A 54 3.78 -1.88 -15.95
C ARG A 54 4.87 -0.83 -16.22
N PRO A 55 6.14 -1.26 -16.38
CA PRO A 55 7.21 -0.38 -16.81
C PRO A 55 6.83 0.37 -18.08
N LYS A 56 7.04 1.70 -18.07
CA LYS A 56 6.79 2.55 -19.24
C LYS A 56 7.65 2.14 -20.43
N GLN A 57 8.83 1.60 -20.13
CA GLN A 57 9.80 1.20 -21.12
C GLN A 57 9.97 -0.30 -21.19
N THR A 58 9.99 -0.81 -22.42
CA THR A 58 10.30 -2.21 -22.73
C THR A 58 11.71 -2.28 -23.29
N TRP A 59 12.36 -3.43 -23.13
CA TRP A 59 13.68 -3.68 -23.69
C TRP A 59 13.78 -3.29 -25.18
N ARG A 60 12.80 -3.70 -26.00
CA ARG A 60 12.72 -3.31 -27.42
C ARG A 60 12.77 -1.80 -27.63
N ARG A 61 12.03 -1.02 -26.84
CA ARG A 61 12.00 0.45 -26.97
C ARG A 61 13.31 1.10 -26.54
N SER A 62 13.95 0.58 -25.49
CA SER A 62 15.29 1.04 -25.07
C SER A 62 16.32 0.78 -26.16
N VAL A 63 16.40 -0.45 -26.68
CA VAL A 63 17.35 -0.82 -27.74
C VAL A 63 17.10 0.01 -29.01
N THR A 64 15.83 0.24 -29.39
CA THR A 64 15.51 1.07 -30.57
C THR A 64 15.94 2.53 -30.37
N ALA A 65 15.79 3.06 -29.16
CA ALA A 65 16.19 4.44 -28.86
C ALA A 65 17.72 4.59 -28.85
N GLU A 66 18.41 3.65 -28.20
CA GLU A 66 19.88 3.58 -28.20
C GLU A 66 20.43 3.45 -29.62
N MET A 67 19.84 2.58 -30.44
CA MET A 67 20.19 2.41 -31.86
C MET A 67 20.02 3.72 -32.67
N LYS A 68 18.92 4.45 -32.45
CA LYS A 68 18.70 5.75 -33.11
C LYS A 68 19.74 6.79 -32.72
N ASN A 69 20.19 6.80 -31.46
CA ASN A 69 21.19 7.74 -31.00
C ASN A 69 22.54 7.56 -31.70
N VAL A 70 22.87 6.34 -32.11
CA VAL A 70 24.10 6.02 -32.87
C VAL A 70 23.89 5.97 -34.39
N GLY A 71 22.70 6.33 -34.88
CA GLY A 71 22.40 6.36 -36.32
C GLY A 71 22.34 4.99 -37.01
N LEU A 72 22.20 3.90 -36.25
CA LEU A 72 22.11 2.56 -36.81
C LEU A 72 20.67 2.23 -37.22
N SER A 73 20.51 1.42 -38.26
CA SER A 73 19.21 0.86 -38.64
C SER A 73 19.07 -0.58 -38.12
N TRP A 74 17.83 -1.09 -38.09
CA TRP A 74 17.56 -2.49 -37.72
C TRP A 74 18.33 -3.54 -38.54
N PRO A 75 18.43 -3.43 -39.88
CA PRO A 75 19.24 -4.38 -40.65
C PRO A 75 20.74 -4.30 -40.29
N ASP A 76 21.26 -3.10 -39.98
CA ASP A 76 22.66 -2.95 -39.55
C ASP A 76 22.89 -3.68 -38.23
N ILE A 77 21.98 -3.55 -37.26
CA ILE A 77 22.05 -4.31 -36.00
C ILE A 77 21.99 -5.81 -36.26
N LYS A 78 21.12 -6.26 -37.18
CA LYS A 78 21.03 -7.70 -37.50
C LYS A 78 22.35 -8.24 -38.06
N LEU A 79 23.06 -7.44 -38.87
CA LEU A 79 24.37 -7.79 -39.39
C LEU A 79 25.44 -7.75 -38.28
N ILE A 80 25.46 -6.71 -37.45
CA ILE A 80 26.41 -6.57 -36.34
C ILE A 80 26.23 -7.70 -35.32
N ALA A 81 24.99 -8.11 -35.02
CA ALA A 81 24.69 -9.17 -34.07
C ALA A 81 25.18 -10.57 -34.52
N GLN A 82 25.47 -10.76 -35.82
CA GLN A 82 26.09 -11.99 -36.31
C GLN A 82 27.58 -12.08 -35.94
N ASP A 83 28.26 -10.95 -35.80
CA ASP A 83 29.64 -10.86 -35.34
C ASP A 83 29.67 -10.54 -33.84
N ARG A 84 30.04 -11.53 -33.03
CA ARG A 84 30.06 -11.39 -31.57
C ARG A 84 31.00 -10.28 -31.09
N ALA A 85 32.17 -10.12 -31.72
CA ALA A 85 33.14 -9.11 -31.31
C ALA A 85 32.61 -7.71 -31.63
N ARG A 86 32.07 -7.55 -32.85
CA ARG A 86 31.47 -6.30 -33.30
C ARG A 86 30.25 -5.92 -32.46
N TRP A 87 29.41 -6.90 -32.11
CA TRP A 87 28.29 -6.71 -31.20
C TRP A 87 28.71 -6.23 -29.81
N GLN A 88 29.78 -6.79 -29.23
CA GLN A 88 30.30 -6.33 -27.94
C GLN A 88 30.79 -4.89 -28.00
N CYS A 89 31.55 -4.51 -29.03
CA CYS A 89 31.98 -3.13 -29.23
C CYS A 89 30.80 -2.17 -29.34
N THR A 90 29.75 -2.55 -30.09
CA THR A 90 28.53 -1.74 -30.20
C THR A 90 27.81 -1.60 -28.86
N LEU A 91 27.68 -2.68 -28.08
CA LEU A 91 27.04 -2.61 -26.75
C LEU A 91 27.82 -1.72 -25.76
N VAL A 92 29.15 -1.76 -25.79
CA VAL A 92 29.98 -0.89 -24.95
C VAL A 92 29.79 0.58 -25.33
N ALA A 93 29.67 0.89 -26.63
CA ALA A 93 29.39 2.25 -27.09
C ALA A 93 27.96 2.72 -26.73
N LEU A 94 26.99 1.80 -26.69
CA LEU A 94 25.59 2.09 -26.35
C LEU A 94 25.34 2.23 -24.85
N CYS A 95 26.11 1.54 -24.02
CA CYS A 95 26.00 1.61 -22.56
C CYS A 95 26.93 2.68 -22.00
N PRO A 96 26.44 3.90 -21.66
CA PRO A 96 27.23 4.79 -20.82
C PRO A 96 27.49 4.09 -19.49
N ASN A 97 28.76 3.92 -19.12
CA ASN A 97 29.14 3.54 -17.77
C ASN A 97 28.58 4.61 -16.82
N ARG A 98 27.42 4.34 -16.20
CA ARG A 98 26.89 5.15 -15.10
C ARG A 98 27.71 4.83 -13.86
N GLY A 99 28.96 5.29 -13.88
CA GLY A 99 29.87 5.29 -12.76
C GLY A 99 30.04 6.72 -12.26
N THR A 100 29.04 7.21 -11.51
CA THR A 100 29.14 8.23 -10.45
C THR A 100 27.89 8.12 -9.59
#